data_AF-A0A2H5F617-F1
#
_entry.id   AF-A0A2H5F617-F1
#
_cell.length_a   1.000
_cell.length_b   1.000
_cell.length_c   1.000
_cell.angle_alpha   90.00
_cell.angle_beta   90.00
_cell.angle_gamma   90.00
#
_symmetry.space_group_name_H-M   'P 1'
#
loop_
_entity.id
_entity.type
_entity.pdbx_description
1 polymer ?
#
loop_
_entity_poly.entity_id
_entity_poly.type
_entity_poly.pdbx_seq_one_letter_code
_entity_poly.pdbx_strand_id
1 'polypeptide(L)'
;MDEPTSALDLNRQIEVLSLVSALAVERDMAVLIAIHDLNHTLRFCSDVIVIVDGRMHSAGKPGDIITPAFLREVYGVEARVEHCSKGLPHIIIDHHRA
;
A
#
# COMPACT_ATOMS: atom_id res chain seq x y z
N MET A 1 -4.35 -7.45 -11.02
CA MET A 1 -4.40 -8.66 -10.16
C MET A 1 -5.32 -8.35 -9.00
N ASP A 2 -6.30 -9.20 -8.75
CA ASP A 2 -7.23 -9.01 -7.63
C ASP A 2 -6.67 -9.73 -6.39
N GLU A 3 -6.22 -8.95 -5.42
CA GLU A 3 -5.67 -9.39 -4.13
C GLU A 3 -4.75 -10.64 -4.18
N PRO A 4 -3.65 -10.62 -4.95
CA PRO A 4 -2.84 -11.81 -5.22
C PRO A 4 -2.08 -12.36 -4.00
N THR A 5 -2.09 -11.63 -2.88
CA THR A 5 -1.36 -11.96 -1.65
C THR A 5 -2.22 -12.62 -0.57
N SER A 6 -3.55 -12.67 -0.71
CA SER A 6 -4.48 -13.08 0.36
C SER A 6 -4.29 -14.52 0.85
N ALA A 7 -3.88 -15.44 -0.03
CA ALA A 7 -3.68 -16.85 0.30
C ALA A 7 -2.21 -17.23 0.55
N LEU A 8 -1.30 -16.26 0.58
CA LEU A 8 0.13 -16.48 0.67
C LEU A 8 0.66 -16.19 2.06
N ASP A 9 1.69 -16.94 2.49
CA ASP A 9 2.46 -16.58 3.68
C ASP A 9 3.30 -15.31 3.42
N LEU A 10 3.77 -14.67 4.50
CA LEU A 10 4.50 -13.40 4.43
C LEU A 10 5.70 -13.45 3.47
N ASN A 11 6.45 -14.56 3.43
CA ASN A 11 7.61 -14.67 2.55
C ASN A 11 7.17 -14.65 1.07
N ARG A 12 6.14 -15.44 0.75
CA ARG A 12 5.58 -15.53 -0.60
C ARG A 12 4.91 -14.25 -1.05
N GLN A 13 4.23 -13.53 -0.16
CA GLN A 13 3.67 -12.22 -0.47
C GLN A 13 4.77 -11.24 -0.94
N ILE A 14 5.87 -11.17 -0.19
CA ILE A 14 7.00 -10.29 -0.52
C ILE A 14 7.70 -10.74 -1.81
N GLU A 15 7.90 -12.05 -2.01
CA GLU A 15 8.51 -12.59 -3.22
C GLU A 15 7.71 -12.22 -4.47
N VAL A 16 6.39 -12.45 -4.46
CA VAL A 16 5.51 -12.15 -5.60
C VAL A 16 5.50 -10.65 -5.92
N LEU A 17 5.30 -9.79 -4.91
CA LEU A 17 5.28 -8.35 -5.12
C LEU A 17 6.63 -7.82 -5.63
N SER A 18 7.74 -8.36 -5.12
CA SER A 18 9.09 -7.98 -5.56
C SER A 18 9.32 -8.40 -7.02
N LEU A 19 8.93 -9.62 -7.38
CA LEU A 19 9.06 -10.13 -8.75
C LEU A 19 8.21 -9.32 -9.73
N VAL A 20 6.95 -9.06 -9.40
CA VAL A 20 6.03 -8.31 -10.26
C VAL A 20 6.53 -6.87 -10.46
N SER A 21 6.99 -6.21 -9.39
CA SER A 21 7.57 -4.87 -9.48
C SER A 21 8.84 -4.85 -10.35
N ALA A 22 9.73 -5.83 -10.20
CA ALA A 22 10.93 -5.94 -11.02
C ALA A 22 10.60 -6.18 -12.52
N LEU A 23 9.66 -7.07 -12.81
CA LEU A 23 9.21 -7.36 -14.18
C LEU A 23 8.54 -6.17 -14.83
N ALA A 24 7.74 -5.39 -14.09
CA ALA A 24 7.12 -4.18 -14.60
C ALA A 24 8.16 -3.19 -15.13
N VAL A 25 9.26 -3.01 -14.39
CA VAL A 25 10.38 -2.15 -14.78
C VAL A 25 11.20 -2.75 -15.92
N GLU A 26 11.58 -4.02 -15.82
CA GLU A 26 12.41 -4.70 -16.83
C GLU A 26 11.73 -4.74 -18.21
N ARG A 27 10.41 -4.89 -18.23
CA ARG A 27 9.62 -5.10 -19.45
C ARG A 27 8.84 -3.88 -19.91
N ASP A 28 9.00 -2.74 -19.25
CA ASP A 28 8.24 -1.51 -19.52
C ASP A 28 6.72 -1.76 -19.55
N MET A 29 6.22 -2.46 -18.52
CA MET A 29 4.83 -2.87 -18.40
C MET A 29 4.11 -2.12 -17.30
N ALA A 30 2.90 -1.64 -17.61
CA ALA A 30 1.99 -1.17 -16.58
C ALA A 30 1.37 -2.36 -15.82
N VAL A 31 1.45 -2.33 -14.49
CA VAL A 31 0.85 -3.35 -13.62
C VAL A 31 -0.13 -2.68 -12.66
N LEU A 32 -1.38 -3.16 -12.68
CA LEU A 32 -2.42 -2.75 -11.74
C LEU A 32 -2.72 -3.90 -10.76
N ILE A 33 -2.59 -3.62 -9.47
CA ILE A 33 -2.80 -4.59 -8.37
C ILE A 33 -3.76 -3.96 -7.35
N ALA A 34 -4.75 -4.73 -6.92
CA ALA A 34 -5.52 -4.41 -5.72
C ALA A 34 -4.80 -4.98 -4.49
N ILE A 35 -4.42 -4.12 -3.55
CA ILE A 35 -3.67 -4.47 -2.33
C ILE A 35 -4.47 -3.99 -1.11
N HIS A 36 -4.74 -4.88 -0.15
CA HIS A 36 -5.37 -4.51 1.11
C HIS A 36 -4.37 -3.95 2.14
N ASP A 37 -3.11 -4.39 2.06
CA ASP A 37 -2.05 -4.01 2.99
C ASP A 37 -1.38 -2.70 2.54
N LEU A 38 -1.59 -1.64 3.32
CA LEU A 38 -1.02 -0.32 3.04
C LEU A 38 0.51 -0.26 3.20
N ASN A 39 1.12 -1.12 4.02
CA ASN A 39 2.58 -1.23 4.10
C ASN A 39 3.17 -1.86 2.83
N HIS A 40 2.48 -2.82 2.22
CA HIS A 40 2.87 -3.31 0.89
C HIS A 40 2.73 -2.23 -0.18
N THR A 41 1.65 -1.46 -0.11
CA THR A 41 1.40 -0.34 -1.02
C THR A 41 2.52 0.70 -0.94
N LEU A 42 2.90 1.12 0.27
CA LEU A 42 4.02 2.04 0.51
C LEU A 42 5.37 1.53 0.00
N ARG A 43 5.55 0.20 -0.08
CA ARG A 43 6.83 -0.41 -0.41
C ARG A 43 7.01 -0.76 -1.88
N PHE A 44 5.94 -1.16 -2.56
CA PHE A 44 6.01 -1.78 -3.90
C PHE A 44 5.30 -0.99 -5.00
N CYS A 45 4.41 -0.06 -4.66
CA CYS A 45 3.68 0.73 -5.63
C CYS A 45 4.39 2.05 -5.92
N SER A 46 4.46 2.44 -7.19
CA SER A 46 4.90 3.78 -7.58
C SER A 46 3.79 4.82 -7.39
N ASP A 47 2.56 4.41 -7.70
CA ASP A 47 1.35 5.22 -7.67
C ASP A 47 0.20 4.39 -7.11
N VAL A 48 -0.75 5.08 -6.48
CA VAL A 48 -1.93 4.48 -5.85
C VAL A 48 -3.16 5.23 -6.28
N ILE A 49 -4.27 4.49 -6.40
CA ILE A 49 -5.60 5.05 -6.57
C ILE A 49 -6.43 4.52 -5.40
N VAL A 50 -7.00 5.44 -4.62
CA VAL A 50 -7.89 5.09 -3.52
C VAL A 50 -9.33 5.24 -3.98
N ILE A 51 -10.12 4.20 -3.74
CA ILE A 51 -11.55 4.16 -4.06
C ILE A 51 -12.31 4.05 -2.74
N VAL A 52 -13.24 4.98 -2.51
CA VAL A 52 -14.13 5.01 -1.34
C VAL A 52 -15.56 5.15 -1.86
N ASP A 53 -16.48 4.33 -1.36
CA ASP A 53 -17.90 4.31 -1.78
C ASP A 53 -18.11 4.27 -3.30
N GLY A 54 -17.28 3.47 -3.99
CA GLY A 54 -17.34 3.31 -5.44
C GLY A 54 -16.87 4.52 -6.25
N ARG A 55 -16.25 5.52 -5.61
CA ARG A 55 -15.70 6.72 -6.27
C ARG A 55 -14.22 6.86 -6.00
N MET A 56 -13.50 7.41 -6.97
CA MET A 56 -12.09 7.77 -6.78
C MET A 56 -12.00 8.90 -5.74
N HIS A 57 -11.32 8.61 -4.65
CA HIS A 57 -11.05 9.57 -3.58
C HIS A 57 -9.77 10.36 -3.85
N SER A 58 -8.68 9.65 -4.19
CA SER A 58 -7.36 10.24 -4.43
C SER A 58 -6.51 9.38 -5.35
N ALA A 59 -5.58 9.99 -6.09
CA ALA A 59 -4.62 9.30 -6.95
C ALA A 59 -3.26 10.03 -6.92
N GLY A 60 -2.15 9.29 -6.84
CA GLY A 60 -0.81 9.85 -6.73
C GLY A 60 0.18 8.93 -6.04
N LYS A 61 1.30 9.47 -5.55
CA LYS A 61 2.32 8.65 -4.88
C LYS A 61 1.83 8.14 -3.52
N PRO A 62 2.20 6.91 -3.12
CA PRO A 62 1.81 6.34 -1.83
C PRO A 62 2.12 7.26 -0.64
N GLY A 63 3.31 7.86 -0.60
CA GLY A 63 3.74 8.72 0.51
C GLY A 63 2.98 10.05 0.63
N ASP A 64 2.40 10.54 -0.46
CA ASP A 64 1.61 11.79 -0.45
C ASP A 64 0.16 11.52 -0.02
N ILE A 65 -0.34 10.30 -0.24
CA ILE A 65 -1.72 9.90 0.06
C ILE A 65 -1.82 9.25 1.43
N ILE A 66 -0.95 8.29 1.73
CA ILE A 66 -1.01 7.49 2.95
C ILE A 66 -0.40 8.30 4.10
N THR A 67 -1.22 9.17 4.68
CA THR A 67 -0.88 10.04 5.80
C THR A 67 -1.71 9.69 7.04
N PRO A 68 -1.32 10.11 8.25
CA PRO A 68 -2.16 9.95 9.45
C PRO A 68 -3.58 10.52 9.28
N ALA A 69 -3.73 11.65 8.58
CA ALA A 69 -5.04 12.24 8.31
C ALA A 69 -5.89 11.34 7.40
N PHE A 70 -5.29 10.79 6.34
CA PHE A 70 -5.93 9.83 5.44
C PHE A 70 -6.36 8.55 6.17
N LEU A 71 -5.47 7.98 7.00
CA LEU A 71 -5.77 6.77 7.77
C LEU A 71 -6.94 6.98 8.74
N ARG A 72 -7.03 8.18 9.32
CA ARG A 72 -8.16 8.56 10.17
C ARG A 72 -9.46 8.74 9.38
N GLU A 73 -9.41 9.43 8.24
CA GLU A 73 -10.59 9.75 7.44
C GLU A 73 -11.17 8.53 6.72
N VAL A 74 -10.30 7.70 6.12
CA VAL A 74 -10.71 6.58 5.26
C VAL A 74 -10.82 5.26 6.02
N TYR A 75 -9.94 5.02 6.99
CA TYR A 75 -9.90 3.76 7.74
C TYR A 75 -10.40 3.87 9.19
N GLY A 76 -10.68 5.08 9.70
CA GLY A 76 -11.19 5.27 11.07
C GLY A 76 -10.18 4.94 12.18
N VAL A 77 -8.88 4.90 11.85
CA VAL A 77 -7.82 4.53 12.81
C VAL A 77 -6.88 5.70 13.06
N GLU A 78 -6.43 5.83 14.31
CA GLU A 78 -5.31 6.72 14.63
C GLU A 78 -4.00 5.94 14.44
N ALA A 79 -3.12 6.49 13.62
CA ALA A 79 -1.91 5.81 13.18
C ALA A 79 -0.78 6.81 12.89
N ARG A 80 0.45 6.30 12.92
CA ARG A 80 1.66 7.03 12.52
C ARG A 80 2.29 6.40 11.30
N VAL A 81 2.95 7.22 10.49
CA VAL A 81 3.85 6.77 9.43
C VAL A 81 5.27 7.08 9.88
N GLU A 82 6.01 6.04 10.26
CA GLU A 82 7.39 6.14 10.72
C GLU A 82 8.34 5.53 9.69
N HIS A 83 9.63 5.84 9.79
CA HIS A 83 10.64 5.27 8.90
C HIS A 83 11.46 4.24 9.68
N CYS A 84 11.59 3.04 9.13
CA CYS A 84 12.43 2.01 9.74
C CYS A 84 13.91 2.38 9.65
N SER A 85 14.79 1.56 10.26
CA SER A 85 16.25 1.77 10.22
C SER A 85 16.87 1.79 8.82
N LYS A 86 16.14 1.33 7.79
CA LYS A 86 16.53 1.41 6.37
C LYS A 86 15.92 2.60 5.63
N GLY A 87 15.23 3.50 6.34
CA GLY A 87 14.56 4.67 5.75
C GLY A 87 13.29 4.33 4.96
N LEU A 88 12.72 3.14 5.12
CA LEU A 88 11.46 2.78 4.45
C LEU A 88 10.27 3.18 5.33
N PRO A 89 9.21 3.79 4.76
CA PRO A 89 8.02 4.15 5.51
C PRO A 89 7.26 2.90 5.97
N HIS A 90 6.68 2.99 7.16
CA HIS A 90 5.90 1.95 7.80
C HIS A 90 4.78 2.55 8.63
N ILE A 91 3.59 1.98 8.50
CA ILE A 91 2.40 2.40 9.24
C ILE A 91 2.34 1.64 10.55
N ILE A 92 2.17 2.39 11.63
CA ILE A 92 1.96 1.86 12.98
C ILE A 92 0.57 2.30 13.43
N ILE A 93 -0.30 1.35 13.71
CA ILE A 93 -1.64 1.61 14.25
C ILE A 93 -1.53 1.79 15.76
N ASP A 94 -1.98 2.94 16.26
CA ASP A 94 -1.99 3.22 17.69
C ASP A 94 -3.25 2.69 18.36
N HIS A 95 -4.42 3.02 17.80
CA HIS A 95 -5.71 2.59 18.32
C HIS A 95 -6.82 2.71 17.28
N HIS A 96 -7.83 1.84 17.41
CA HIS A 96 -9.06 1.93 16.63
C HIS A 96 -10.01 2.93 17.31
N ARG A 97 -10.59 3.84 16.54
CA ARG A 97 -11.66 4.72 17.03
C ARG A 97 -13.00 4.09 16.64
N ALA A 98 -13.75 3.62 17.65
CA ALA A 98 -15.13 3.18 17.44
C ALA A 98 -16.05 4.40 17.25
#